data_AF-A0A1L6ZP71-F1
#
_entry.id   AF-A0A1L6ZP71-F1
#
_cell.length_a   1.000
_cell.length_b   1.000
_cell.length_c   1.000
_cell.angle_alpha   90.00
_cell.angle_beta   90.00
_cell.angle_gamma   90.00
#
_symmetry.space_group_name_H-M   'P 1'
#
loop_
_entity.id
_entity.type
_entity.pdbx_description
1 polymer ?
#
loop_
_entity_poly.entity_id
_entity_poly.type
_entity_poly.pdbx_seq_one_letter_code
_entity_poly.pdbx_strand_id
1 'polypeptide(L)'
;MSTMTKEERIMTNKIYIIRIDVAYVGDFIVIPHTSKKKALLDFYERIKWWEDALKVPSKTLSKTDTEIEIDVRVPKSEEGASFYFNAVESAEELTL
;
A
#
# COMPACT_ATOMS: atom_id res chain seq x y z
N MET A 1 -29.09 -19.16 24.03
CA MET A 1 -27.85 -19.65 23.38
C MET A 1 -28.18 -19.83 21.91
N SER A 2 -27.78 -18.89 21.04
CA SER A 2 -27.87 -19.07 19.59
C SER A 2 -26.50 -19.42 19.06
N THR A 3 -26.35 -20.67 18.65
CA THR A 3 -25.20 -21.18 17.90
C THR A 3 -25.35 -20.73 16.45
N MET A 4 -24.57 -19.74 16.03
CA MET A 4 -24.38 -19.48 14.60
C MET A 4 -23.60 -20.66 13.99
N THR A 5 -24.04 -21.13 12.83
CA THR A 5 -23.41 -22.21 12.08
C THR A 5 -22.09 -21.72 11.46
N LYS A 6 -21.19 -22.67 11.25
CA LYS A 6 -19.79 -22.48 10.79
C LYS A 6 -19.66 -21.84 9.39
N GLU A 7 -20.77 -21.55 8.72
CA GLU A 7 -20.86 -21.09 7.33
C GLU A 7 -20.89 -19.55 7.18
N GLU A 8 -21.05 -18.78 8.26
CA GLU A 8 -21.15 -17.31 8.21
C GLU A 8 -19.84 -16.57 8.55
N ARG A 9 -18.69 -17.25 8.52
CA ARG A 9 -17.37 -16.59 8.56
C ARG A 9 -16.53 -17.02 7.37
N ILE A 10 -16.94 -16.63 6.18
CA ILE A 10 -15.95 -16.30 5.15
C ILE A 10 -15.22 -15.07 5.72
N MET A 11 -14.16 -15.30 6.50
CA MET A 11 -13.24 -14.22 6.85
C MET A 11 -12.60 -13.83 5.53
N THR A 12 -13.17 -12.84 4.85
CA THR A 12 -12.58 -12.25 3.65
C THR A 12 -11.18 -11.81 4.05
N ASN A 13 -10.18 -12.61 3.67
CA ASN A 13 -8.81 -12.34 4.07
C ASN A 13 -8.38 -11.09 3.31
N LYS A 14 -8.26 -9.96 4.01
CA LYS A 14 -7.76 -8.73 3.40
C LYS A 14 -6.28 -8.88 3.07
N ILE A 15 -5.92 -8.51 1.86
CA ILE A 15 -4.55 -8.34 1.41
C ILE A 15 -4.25 -6.84 1.41
N TYR A 16 -3.08 -6.47 1.88
CA TYR A 16 -2.60 -5.09 1.92
C TYR A 16 -1.50 -4.96 0.88
N ILE A 17 -1.68 -4.07 -0.08
CA ILE A 17 -0.80 -3.91 -1.22
C ILE A 17 -0.13 -2.56 -1.11
N ILE A 18 1.20 -2.55 -1.15
CA ILE A 18 1.98 -1.35 -1.38
C ILE A 18 2.35 -1.32 -2.86
N ARG A 19 2.04 -0.23 -3.55
CA ARG A 19 2.56 0.06 -4.89
C ARG A 19 3.47 1.28 -4.82
N ILE A 20 4.60 1.20 -5.51
CA ILE A 20 5.59 2.28 -5.57
C ILE A 20 5.87 2.57 -7.04
N ASP A 21 5.54 3.79 -7.45
CA ASP A 21 5.80 4.27 -8.80
C ASP A 21 7.05 5.16 -8.74
N VAL A 22 8.16 4.65 -9.27
CA VAL A 22 9.43 5.40 -9.30
C VAL A 22 9.38 6.39 -10.46
N ALA A 23 9.73 7.64 -10.20
CA ALA A 23 9.63 8.72 -11.18
C ALA A 23 10.46 8.41 -12.43
N TYR A 24 9.87 8.62 -13.61
CA TYR A 24 10.51 8.54 -14.94
C TYR A 24 11.20 7.21 -15.33
N VAL A 25 11.11 6.17 -14.51
CA VAL A 25 11.59 4.81 -14.85
C VAL A 25 10.53 4.03 -15.65
N GLY A 26 9.25 4.39 -15.52
CA GLY A 26 8.14 3.65 -16.14
C GLY A 26 7.84 2.30 -15.46
N ASP A 27 8.63 1.93 -14.46
CA ASP A 27 8.46 0.73 -13.65
C ASP A 27 7.74 1.04 -12.33
N PHE A 28 7.02 0.05 -11.84
CA PHE A 28 6.40 0.07 -10.52
C PHE A 28 6.69 -1.21 -9.75
N ILE A 29 6.76 -1.08 -8.43
CA ILE A 29 7.00 -2.20 -7.50
C ILE A 29 5.70 -2.47 -6.76
N VAL A 30 5.29 -3.73 -6.69
CA VAL A 30 4.11 -4.16 -5.92
C VAL A 30 4.55 -5.12 -4.81
N ILE A 31 4.15 -4.80 -3.57
CA ILE A 31 4.55 -5.54 -2.38
C ILE A 31 3.28 -5.93 -1.61
N PRO A 32 2.85 -7.20 -1.70
CA PRO A 32 1.70 -7.69 -0.97
C PRO A 32 2.05 -8.08 0.46
N HIS A 33 1.09 -7.86 1.36
CA HIS A 33 1.17 -8.21 2.77
C HIS A 33 -0.17 -8.81 3.23
N THR A 34 -0.13 -9.77 4.15
CA THR A 34 -1.34 -10.32 4.79
C THR A 34 -1.65 -9.67 6.14
N SER A 35 -0.76 -8.81 6.64
CA SER A 35 -0.92 -8.11 7.91
C SER A 35 -0.90 -6.60 7.72
N LYS A 36 -2.01 -5.91 8.07
CA LYS A 36 -2.12 -4.44 7.99
C LYS A 36 -0.97 -3.74 8.70
N LYS A 37 -0.62 -4.22 9.89
CA LYS A 37 0.43 -3.62 10.73
C LYS A 37 1.80 -3.70 10.06
N LYS A 38 2.16 -4.87 9.51
CA LYS A 38 3.44 -5.05 8.80
C LYS A 38 3.48 -4.22 7.52
N ALA A 39 2.36 -4.21 6.79
CA ALA A 39 2.23 -3.43 5.56
C ALA A 39 2.39 -1.93 5.81
N LEU A 40 1.74 -1.37 6.84
CA LEU A 40 1.87 0.04 7.18
C LEU A 40 3.29 0.39 7.64
N LEU A 41 3.95 -0.48 8.40
CA LEU A 41 5.34 -0.27 8.81
C LEU A 41 6.26 -0.20 7.59
N ASP A 42 6.19 -1.21 6.71
CA ASP A 42 6.97 -1.27 5.46
C ASP A 42 6.70 -0.05 4.57
N PHE A 43 5.43 0.35 4.45
CA PHE A 43 5.02 1.53 3.69
C PHE A 43 5.73 2.81 4.16
N TYR A 44 5.67 3.10 5.47
CA TYR A 44 6.26 4.31 6.03
C TYR A 44 7.79 4.26 6.11
N GLU A 45 8.39 3.08 6.32
CA GLU A 45 9.85 2.92 6.27
C GLU A 45 10.41 3.24 4.88
N ARG A 46 9.70 2.83 3.82
CA ARG A 46 10.10 3.14 2.45
C ARG A 46 9.96 4.61 2.10
N ILE A 47 8.87 5.24 2.51
CA ILE A 47 8.69 6.69 2.37
C ILE A 47 9.86 7.41 3.05
N LYS A 48 10.17 7.03 4.29
CA LYS A 48 11.27 7.63 5.05
C LYS A 48 12.62 7.47 4.35
N TRP A 49 12.89 6.30 3.77
CA TRP A 49 14.13 6.08 3.01
C TRP A 49 14.27 7.08 1.86
N TRP A 50 13.18 7.36 1.13
CA TRP A 50 13.17 8.35 0.05
C TRP A 50 13.28 9.78 0.57
N GLU A 51 12.58 10.12 1.65
CA GLU A 51 12.70 11.44 2.30
C GLU A 51 14.14 11.72 2.74
N ASP A 52 14.79 10.74 3.37
CA ASP A 52 16.16 10.84 3.85
C ASP A 52 17.16 10.92 2.68
N ALA A 53 16.94 10.14 1.60
CA ALA A 53 17.80 10.12 0.41
C ALA A 53 17.73 11.43 -0.39
N LEU A 54 16.52 11.96 -0.60
CA LEU A 54 16.29 13.17 -1.40
C LEU A 54 16.32 14.46 -0.58
N LYS A 55 16.29 14.36 0.75
CA LYS A 55 16.15 15.50 1.68
C LYS A 55 14.91 16.35 1.40
N VAL A 56 13.82 15.69 1.00
CA VAL A 56 12.52 16.31 0.70
C VAL A 56 11.45 15.64 1.56
N PRO A 57 10.59 16.41 2.24
CA PRO A 57 9.49 15.83 3.00
C PRO A 57 8.43 15.24 2.08
N SER A 58 7.81 14.16 2.52
CA SER A 58 6.67 13.56 1.86
C SER A 58 5.44 14.45 1.92
N LYS A 59 4.60 14.32 0.90
CA LYS A 59 3.30 14.97 0.79
C LYS A 59 2.21 13.92 0.75
N THR A 60 1.33 13.90 1.74
CA THR A 60 0.11 13.07 1.68
C THR A 60 -0.86 13.68 0.66
N LEU A 61 -1.29 12.87 -0.31
CA LEU A 61 -2.25 13.28 -1.34
C LEU A 61 -3.67 12.80 -1.02
N SER A 62 -3.79 11.57 -0.53
CA SER A 62 -5.06 10.95 -0.13
C SER A 62 -4.85 10.08 1.10
N LYS A 63 -5.87 10.01 1.97
CA LYS A 63 -5.89 9.09 3.11
C LYS A 63 -7.32 8.75 3.50
N THR A 64 -7.67 7.48 3.32
CA THR A 64 -8.94 6.88 3.73
C THR A 64 -8.69 5.66 4.61
N ASP A 65 -9.75 4.93 5.00
CA ASP A 65 -9.62 3.71 5.81
C ASP A 65 -8.96 2.54 5.05
N THR A 66 -9.05 2.56 3.73
CA THR A 66 -8.58 1.49 2.83
C THR A 66 -7.46 1.91 1.90
N GLU A 67 -7.23 3.21 1.70
CA GLU A 67 -6.23 3.73 0.78
C GLU A 67 -5.38 4.84 1.42
N ILE A 68 -4.09 4.86 1.12
CA ILE A 68 -3.19 5.99 1.42
C ILE A 68 -2.35 6.27 0.20
N GLU A 69 -2.26 7.54 -0.20
CA GLU A 69 -1.37 8.01 -1.26
C GLU A 69 -0.42 9.06 -0.71
N ILE A 70 0.87 8.84 -0.92
CA ILE A 70 1.96 9.71 -0.47
C ILE A 70 2.93 9.94 -1.62
N ASP A 71 3.36 11.17 -1.79
CA ASP A 71 4.30 11.58 -2.83
C ASP A 71 5.62 12.08 -2.21
N VAL A 72 6.74 11.56 -2.71
CA VAL A 72 8.09 12.01 -2.34
C VAL A 72 8.86 12.31 -3.62
N ARG A 73 8.44 13.35 -4.34
CA ARG A 73 9.10 13.82 -5.56
C ARG A 73 9.69 15.20 -5.37
N VAL A 74 10.90 15.39 -5.91
CA VAL A 74 11.53 16.72 -5.97
C VAL A 74 10.87 17.48 -7.13
N PRO A 75 10.26 18.66 -6.89
CA PRO A 75 9.57 19.41 -7.93
C PRO A 75 10.49 19.71 -9.12
N LYS A 76 10.00 19.44 -10.34
CA LYS A 76 10.71 19.69 -11.61
C LYS A 76 12.00 18.87 -11.81
N SER A 77 12.16 17.78 -11.07
CA SER A 77 13.24 16.81 -11.28
C SER A 77 12.70 15.46 -11.76
N GLU A 78 13.61 14.58 -12.16
CA GLU A 78 13.31 13.18 -12.46
C GLU A 78 13.47 12.23 -11.25
N GLU A 79 13.59 12.79 -10.04
CA GLU A 79 13.86 12.02 -8.83
C GLU A 79 12.65 11.92 -7.90
N GLY A 80 12.46 10.73 -7.34
CA GLY A 80 11.44 10.45 -6.33
C GLY A 80 10.53 9.29 -6.67
N ALA A 81 9.49 9.15 -5.86
CA ALA A 81 8.49 8.11 -6.03
C ALA A 81 7.13 8.53 -5.47
N SER A 82 6.07 7.92 -6.02
CA SER A 82 4.72 7.97 -5.46
C SER A 82 4.39 6.62 -4.82
N PHE A 83 3.76 6.65 -3.65
CA PHE A 83 3.50 5.50 -2.80
C PHE A 83 2.00 5.35 -2.60
N TYR A 84 1.52 4.13 -2.83
CA TYR A 84 0.12 3.77 -2.69
C TYR A 84 0.00 2.60 -1.72
N PHE A 85 -0.81 2.75 -0.69
CA PHE A 85 -1.22 1.67 0.19
C PHE A 85 -2.68 1.35 -0.08
N ASN A 86 -3.02 0.09 -0.31
CA ASN A 86 -4.39 -0.36 -0.56
C ASN A 86 -4.74 -1.59 0.28
N ALA A 87 -5.90 -1.58 0.93
CA ALA A 87 -6.49 -2.75 1.56
C ALA A 87 -7.53 -3.35 0.62
N VAL A 88 -7.26 -4.54 0.08
CA VAL A 88 -8.07 -5.23 -0.92
C VAL A 88 -8.65 -6.48 -0.31
N GLU A 89 -9.91 -6.80 -0.62
CA GLU A 89 -10.49 -8.09 -0.25
C GLU A 89 -9.93 -9.17 -1.18
N SER A 90 -9.39 -10.25 -0.60
CA SER A 90 -9.05 -11.43 -1.40
C SER A 90 -10.35 -12.03 -1.94
N ALA A 91 -10.55 -11.92 -3.25
CA ALA A 91 -11.53 -12.75 -3.94
C ALA A 91 -10.99 -14.20 -4.06
N GLU A 92 -11.89 -15.15 -4.33
CA GLU A 92 -11.48 -16.49 -4.73
C GLU A 92 -10.69 -16.42 -6.04
N GLU A 93 -9.66 -17.27 -6.15
CA GLU A 93 -8.87 -17.44 -7.37
C GLU A 93 -9.81 -17.82 -8.53
N LEU A 94 -9.78 -17.06 -9.63
CA LEU A 94 -10.52 -17.41 -10.84
C LEU A 94 -9.95 -18.71 -11.38
N THR A 95 -10.68 -19.81 -11.17
CA THR A 95 -10.44 -21.06 -11.88
C THR A 95 -10.94 -20.86 -13.31
N LEU A 96 -10.00 -20.79 -14.27
CA LEU A 96 -10.28 -20.70 -15.70
C LEU A 96 -10.67 -22.06 -16.28
#